data_AF-A0A6N9UI77-F1
#
_entry.id   AF-A0A6N9UI77-F1
#
_cell.length_a   1.000
_cell.length_b   1.000
_cell.length_c   1.000
_cell.angle_alpha   90.00
_cell.angle_beta   90.00
_cell.angle_gamma   90.00
#
_symmetry.space_group_name_H-M   'P 1'
#
loop_
_entity.id
_entity.type
_entity.pdbx_description
1 polymer ?
#
loop_
_entity_poly.entity_id
_entity_poly.type
_entity_poly.pdbx_seq_one_letter_code
_entity_poly.pdbx_strand_id
1 'polypeptide(L)'
;MFDPFIAPSGTLVGLLQRGRGDGTLHALAAPRPEALAALNHCVLSDPRHDWQVENRSLYYARLYLDLDGGTEEIEGHLWAPEDHLDTDDSRTGLALAVLGHLASYGREDALVLLRRYAATGANWAWALDELALRDDDSGLRSLAGPVLDRFPATPQGDAELAAAVRDAFEPRPWRLWADDPRPSVG
;
A
#
# COMPACT_ATOMS: atom_id res chain seq x y z
N MET A 1 17.64 8.23 23.84
CA MET A 1 17.86 6.76 23.76
C MET A 1 17.64 6.42 22.30
N PHE A 2 18.65 5.93 21.59
CA PHE A 2 18.47 5.48 20.21
C PHE A 2 17.65 4.20 20.26
N ASP A 3 16.41 4.26 19.80
CA ASP A 3 15.64 3.05 19.54
C ASP A 3 16.23 2.41 18.28
N PRO A 4 16.86 1.23 18.34
CA PRO A 4 17.36 0.60 17.14
C PRO A 4 16.17 0.30 16.23
N PHE A 5 16.17 0.95 15.07
CA PHE A 5 15.15 0.81 14.02
C PHE A 5 14.89 -0.68 13.65
N ILE A 6 15.87 -1.56 13.90
CA ILE A 6 15.75 -3.02 13.74
C ILE A 6 15.73 -3.70 15.12
N ALA A 7 14.72 -4.53 15.36
CA ALA A 7 14.59 -5.33 16.58
C ALA A 7 15.73 -6.36 16.73
N PRO A 8 16.02 -6.86 17.96
CA PRO A 8 17.09 -7.82 18.19
C PRO A 8 16.97 -9.09 17.33
N SER A 9 18.10 -9.67 16.89
CA SER A 9 18.14 -10.84 16.00
C SER A 9 17.51 -12.12 16.54
N GLY A 10 17.36 -12.24 17.86
CA GLY A 10 16.69 -13.37 18.49
C GLY A 10 15.18 -13.23 18.64
N THR A 11 14.58 -12.06 18.31
CA THR A 11 13.13 -11.87 18.42
C THR A 11 12.44 -12.18 17.09
N LEU A 12 11.15 -12.56 17.15
CA LEU A 12 10.36 -12.84 15.95
C LEU A 12 10.30 -11.63 15.01
N VAL A 13 10.02 -10.44 15.55
CA VAL A 13 10.05 -9.17 14.79
C VAL A 13 11.38 -8.98 14.10
N GLY A 14 12.49 -9.19 14.82
CA GLY A 14 13.81 -9.04 14.25
C GLY A 14 14.11 -10.06 13.15
N LEU A 15 13.60 -11.29 13.25
CA LEU A 15 13.77 -12.29 12.20
C LEU A 15 13.00 -11.89 10.94
N LEU A 16 11.74 -11.45 11.09
CA LEU A 16 10.89 -10.98 10.00
C LEU A 16 11.49 -9.74 9.30
N GLN A 17 11.93 -8.74 10.07
CA GLN A 17 12.59 -7.52 9.57
C GLN A 17 13.90 -7.76 8.84
N ARG A 18 14.46 -8.97 8.85
CA ARG A 18 15.67 -9.31 8.10
C ARG A 18 15.39 -10.12 6.84
N GLY A 19 14.14 -10.48 6.57
CA GLY A 19 13.75 -11.18 5.34
C GLY A 19 14.43 -12.53 5.13
N ARG A 20 14.95 -13.16 6.19
CA ARG A 20 15.57 -14.49 6.08
C ARG A 20 14.47 -15.54 6.10
N GLY A 21 14.60 -16.60 5.31
CA GLY A 21 13.61 -17.70 5.25
C GLY A 21 13.27 -18.29 6.63
N ASP A 22 14.20 -18.23 7.58
CA ASP A 22 13.98 -18.62 8.97
C ASP A 22 12.85 -17.82 9.64
N GLY A 23 12.69 -16.52 9.33
CA GLY A 23 11.62 -15.69 9.90
C GLY A 23 10.22 -16.22 9.59
N THR A 24 9.99 -16.70 8.37
CA THR A 24 8.75 -17.40 7.99
C THR A 24 8.53 -18.63 8.83
N LEU A 25 9.55 -19.49 8.94
CA LEU A 25 9.46 -20.74 9.69
C LEU A 25 9.14 -20.48 11.17
N HIS A 26 9.80 -19.50 11.77
CA HIS A 26 9.56 -19.09 13.15
C HIS A 26 8.15 -18.49 13.34
N ALA A 27 7.66 -17.68 12.39
CA ALA A 27 6.31 -17.14 12.45
C ALA A 27 5.24 -18.23 12.37
N LEU A 28 5.39 -19.20 11.46
CA LEU A 28 4.46 -20.31 11.31
C LEU A 28 4.50 -21.29 12.50
N ALA A 29 5.59 -21.32 13.26
CA ALA A 29 5.71 -22.13 14.47
C ALA A 29 5.26 -21.39 15.75
N ALA A 30 5.14 -20.07 15.71
CA ALA A 30 4.72 -19.25 16.85
C ALA A 30 3.18 -19.27 17.02
N PRO A 31 2.65 -18.92 18.21
CA PRO A 31 1.23 -18.67 18.38
C PRO A 31 0.74 -17.63 17.36
N ARG A 32 -0.31 -17.97 16.60
CA ARG A 32 -0.83 -17.11 15.52
C ARG A 32 -1.02 -15.63 15.92
N PRO A 33 -1.59 -15.28 17.10
CA PRO A 33 -1.71 -13.89 17.50
C PRO A 33 -0.36 -13.15 17.64
N GLU A 34 0.67 -13.84 18.15
CA GLU A 34 2.02 -13.27 18.27
C GLU A 34 2.69 -13.10 16.92
N ALA A 35 2.51 -14.07 16.02
CA ALA A 35 3.02 -14.00 14.65
C ALA A 35 2.37 -12.86 13.86
N LEU A 36 1.06 -12.70 13.96
CA LEU A 36 0.32 -11.60 13.34
C LEU A 36 0.74 -10.25 13.93
N ALA A 37 0.89 -10.13 15.24
CA ALA A 37 1.38 -8.89 15.86
C ALA A 37 2.78 -8.51 15.36
N ALA A 38 3.69 -9.49 15.25
CA ALA A 38 5.04 -9.26 14.72
C ALA A 38 5.04 -8.90 13.23
N LEU A 39 4.19 -9.55 12.43
CA LEU A 39 4.01 -9.25 11.01
C LEU A 39 3.46 -7.84 10.81
N ASN A 40 2.40 -7.47 11.55
CA ASN A 40 1.80 -6.14 11.50
C ASN A 40 2.84 -5.08 11.85
N HIS A 41 3.62 -5.27 12.93
CA HIS A 41 4.71 -4.36 13.26
C HIS A 41 5.69 -4.17 12.09
N CYS A 42 6.06 -5.24 11.38
CA CYS A 42 6.97 -5.14 10.24
C CYS A 42 6.37 -4.42 9.03
N VAL A 43 5.06 -4.56 8.80
CA VAL A 43 4.36 -3.92 7.66
C VAL A 43 4.03 -2.46 7.91
N LEU A 44 3.66 -2.12 9.14
CA LEU A 44 3.22 -0.77 9.53
C LEU A 44 4.36 0.14 9.96
N SER A 45 5.56 -0.41 10.18
CA SER A 45 6.73 0.32 10.61
C SER A 45 7.98 -0.22 9.91
N ASP A 46 8.08 0.04 8.60
CA ASP A 46 9.25 -0.39 7.81
C ASP A 46 10.49 0.39 8.25
N PRO A 47 11.51 -0.29 8.79
CA PRO A 47 12.69 0.39 9.27
C PRO A 47 13.70 0.75 8.16
N ARG A 48 13.40 0.46 6.90
CA ARG A 48 14.35 0.63 5.82
C ARG A 48 14.30 2.04 5.26
N HIS A 49 15.45 2.70 5.26
CA HIS A 49 15.61 3.98 4.59
C HIS A 49 15.58 3.84 3.05
N ASP A 50 16.10 2.72 2.54
CA ASP A 50 16.14 2.42 1.10
C ASP A 50 15.24 1.23 0.77
N TRP A 51 13.93 1.44 0.91
CA TRP A 51 12.91 0.42 0.72
C TRP A 51 12.82 -0.06 -0.74
N GLN A 52 13.37 0.69 -1.70
CA GLN A 52 13.35 0.39 -3.14
C GLN A 52 14.29 -0.77 -3.54
N VAL A 53 15.29 -1.09 -2.70
CA VAL A 53 16.31 -2.12 -3.02
C VAL A 53 15.84 -3.55 -2.74
N GLU A 54 14.80 -3.72 -1.92
CA GLU A 54 14.32 -5.04 -1.52
C GLU A 54 12.78 -5.08 -1.47
N ASN A 55 12.17 -5.99 -2.23
CA ASN A 55 10.72 -6.15 -2.25
C ASN A 55 10.26 -7.12 -1.15
N ARG A 56 9.94 -6.57 0.04
CA ARG A 56 9.40 -7.34 1.18
C ARG A 56 7.89 -7.48 1.18
N SER A 57 7.19 -6.69 0.38
CA SER A 57 5.73 -6.70 0.36
C SER A 57 5.19 -8.06 -0.10
N LEU A 58 5.82 -8.69 -1.09
CA LEU A 58 5.46 -10.05 -1.52
C LEU A 58 5.65 -11.08 -0.40
N TYR A 59 6.76 -10.98 0.33
CA TYR A 59 7.07 -11.85 1.46
C TYR A 59 6.02 -11.72 2.57
N TYR A 60 5.73 -10.50 2.99
CA TYR A 60 4.74 -10.26 4.04
C TYR A 60 3.32 -10.62 3.61
N ALA A 61 2.93 -10.32 2.37
CA ALA A 61 1.63 -10.72 1.83
C ALA A 61 1.46 -12.25 1.84
N ARG A 62 2.51 -13.00 1.50
CA ARG A 62 2.46 -14.46 1.59
C ARG A 62 2.29 -14.93 3.04
N LEU A 63 2.98 -14.31 3.98
CA LEU A 63 2.86 -14.66 5.39
C LEU A 63 1.48 -14.30 5.98
N TYR A 64 0.86 -13.20 5.52
CA TYR A 64 -0.55 -12.91 5.83
C TYR A 64 -1.47 -14.05 5.39
N LEU A 65 -1.28 -14.61 4.20
CA LEU A 65 -2.08 -15.75 3.74
C LEU A 65 -1.83 -17.01 4.58
N ASP A 66 -0.56 -17.34 4.82
CA ASP A 66 -0.20 -18.56 5.54
C ASP A 66 -0.63 -18.49 7.03
N LEU A 67 -0.75 -17.28 7.60
CA LEU A 67 -1.26 -17.04 8.96
C LEU A 67 -2.77 -16.70 9.00
N ASP A 68 -3.48 -16.71 7.87
CA ASP A 68 -4.89 -16.30 7.79
C ASP A 68 -5.15 -14.90 8.38
N GLY A 69 -4.25 -13.94 8.17
CA GLY A 69 -4.36 -12.58 8.70
C GLY A 69 -5.37 -11.72 7.95
N GLY A 70 -6.10 -10.88 8.70
CA GLY A 70 -7.00 -9.86 8.18
C GLY A 70 -6.29 -8.54 7.86
N THR A 71 -7.02 -7.57 7.31
CA THR A 71 -6.50 -6.26 6.87
C THR A 71 -6.77 -5.13 7.86
N GLU A 72 -7.35 -5.42 9.03
CA GLU A 72 -7.87 -4.41 9.97
C GLU A 72 -6.76 -3.48 10.51
N GLU A 73 -5.60 -4.05 10.82
CA GLU A 73 -4.45 -3.28 11.33
C GLU A 73 -3.82 -2.41 10.22
N ILE A 74 -3.84 -2.89 8.96
CA ILE A 74 -3.44 -2.10 7.81
C ILE A 74 -4.42 -0.95 7.57
N GLU A 75 -5.73 -1.21 7.64
CA GLU A 75 -6.74 -0.16 7.52
C GLU A 75 -6.58 0.88 8.64
N GLY A 76 -6.40 0.47 9.89
CA GLY A 76 -6.16 1.40 10.99
C GLY A 76 -4.95 2.31 10.77
N HIS A 77 -3.86 1.75 10.24
CA HIS A 77 -2.64 2.50 9.92
C HIS A 77 -2.83 3.49 8.78
N LEU A 78 -3.48 3.07 7.69
CA LEU A 78 -3.69 3.90 6.50
C LEU A 78 -4.66 5.06 6.75
N TRP A 79 -5.55 4.97 7.73
CA TRP A 79 -6.46 6.07 8.10
C TRP A 79 -6.06 6.77 9.40
N ALA A 80 -4.80 6.60 9.82
CA ALA A 80 -4.27 7.28 10.99
C ALA A 80 -4.15 8.80 10.73
N PRO A 81 -4.54 9.68 11.67
CA PRO A 81 -4.48 11.13 11.49
C PRO A 81 -3.09 11.66 11.13
N GLU A 82 -2.04 10.94 11.52
CA GLU A 82 -0.64 11.24 11.23
C GLU A 82 -0.35 11.28 9.72
N ASP A 83 -1.13 10.59 8.89
CA ASP A 83 -1.00 10.62 7.42
C ASP A 83 -1.26 12.02 6.82
N HIS A 84 -1.93 12.92 7.57
CA HIS A 84 -2.10 14.32 7.17
C HIS A 84 -0.92 15.21 7.58
N LEU A 85 -0.03 14.73 8.45
CA LEU A 85 1.11 15.48 8.99
C LEU A 85 2.44 14.99 8.40
N ASP A 86 2.53 13.70 8.12
CA ASP A 86 3.69 13.03 7.54
C ASP A 86 3.32 12.52 6.15
N THR A 87 3.76 13.28 5.13
CA THR A 87 3.52 12.97 3.72
C THR A 87 4.65 12.15 3.10
N ASP A 88 5.55 11.56 3.91
CA ASP A 88 6.58 10.67 3.39
C ASP A 88 5.95 9.34 2.95
N ASP A 89 6.15 9.00 1.67
CA ASP A 89 5.61 7.77 1.09
C ASP A 89 6.04 6.51 1.85
N SER A 90 7.19 6.52 2.53
CA SER A 90 7.71 5.39 3.30
C SER A 90 6.80 4.97 4.46
N ARG A 91 5.96 5.89 4.96
CA ARG A 91 5.02 5.61 6.05
C ARG A 91 3.97 4.58 5.64
N THR A 92 3.43 4.68 4.43
CA THR A 92 2.29 3.85 3.96
C THR A 92 2.65 2.94 2.79
N GLY A 93 3.74 3.22 2.06
CA GLY A 93 4.11 2.52 0.84
C GLY A 93 4.26 1.00 1.01
N LEU A 94 4.90 0.53 2.08
CA LEU A 94 5.00 -0.92 2.32
C LEU A 94 3.62 -1.56 2.55
N ALA A 95 2.77 -0.93 3.34
CA ALA A 95 1.42 -1.43 3.63
C ALA A 95 0.56 -1.48 2.36
N LEU A 96 0.63 -0.45 1.52
CA LEU A 96 -0.04 -0.41 0.21
C LEU A 96 0.47 -1.50 -0.73
N ALA A 97 1.78 -1.70 -0.81
CA ALA A 97 2.37 -2.76 -1.63
C ALA A 97 1.98 -4.17 -1.14
N VAL A 98 1.86 -4.38 0.19
CA VAL A 98 1.35 -5.63 0.77
C VAL A 98 -0.11 -5.86 0.36
N LEU A 99 -0.96 -4.84 0.49
CA LEU A 99 -2.35 -4.94 0.01
C LEU A 99 -2.43 -5.25 -1.48
N GLY A 100 -1.53 -4.66 -2.29
CA GLY A 100 -1.41 -4.96 -3.70
C GLY A 100 -1.18 -6.45 -3.91
N HIS A 101 -0.15 -7.02 -3.30
CA HIS A 101 0.11 -8.46 -3.43
C HIS A 101 -1.04 -9.34 -2.90
N LEU A 102 -1.70 -8.97 -1.80
CA LEU A 102 -2.89 -9.69 -1.32
C LEU A 102 -4.02 -9.67 -2.36
N ALA A 103 -4.29 -8.52 -2.99
CA ALA A 103 -5.26 -8.41 -4.08
C ALA A 103 -4.88 -9.31 -5.27
N SER A 104 -3.59 -9.38 -5.65
CA SER A 104 -3.12 -10.32 -6.68
C SER A 104 -3.35 -11.80 -6.33
N TYR A 105 -3.39 -12.13 -5.05
CA TYR A 105 -3.74 -13.47 -4.57
C TYR A 105 -5.24 -13.73 -4.48
N GLY A 106 -6.09 -12.78 -4.90
CA GLY A 106 -7.55 -12.91 -4.90
C GLY A 106 -8.22 -12.52 -3.59
N ARG A 107 -7.52 -11.81 -2.68
CA ARG A 107 -8.12 -11.25 -1.46
C ARG A 107 -8.97 -10.02 -1.80
N GLU A 108 -10.28 -10.21 -1.81
CA GLU A 108 -11.26 -9.16 -2.14
C GLU A 108 -11.25 -8.02 -1.12
N ASP A 109 -11.10 -8.32 0.17
CA ASP A 109 -10.99 -7.33 1.23
C ASP A 109 -9.80 -6.38 1.03
N ALA A 110 -8.65 -6.90 0.61
CA ALA A 110 -7.48 -6.08 0.27
C ALA A 110 -7.72 -5.19 -0.96
N LEU A 111 -8.38 -5.72 -2.01
CA LEU A 111 -8.71 -4.94 -3.21
C LEU A 111 -9.70 -3.81 -2.88
N VAL A 112 -10.75 -4.10 -2.11
CA VAL A 112 -11.74 -3.11 -1.67
C VAL A 112 -11.08 -2.03 -0.83
N LEU A 113 -10.17 -2.41 0.07
CA LEU A 113 -9.43 -1.48 0.90
C LEU A 113 -8.54 -0.56 0.06
N LEU A 114 -7.79 -1.11 -0.91
CA LEU A 114 -6.98 -0.31 -1.83
C LEU A 114 -7.81 0.68 -2.65
N ARG A 115 -8.95 0.26 -3.19
CA ARG A 115 -9.85 1.16 -3.94
C ARG A 115 -10.35 2.31 -3.08
N ARG A 116 -10.77 2.01 -1.84
CA ARG A 116 -11.19 3.04 -0.87
C ARG A 116 -10.04 3.99 -0.55
N TYR A 117 -8.83 3.47 -0.34
CA TYR A 117 -7.67 4.30 -0.05
C TYR A 117 -7.26 5.17 -1.24
N ALA A 118 -7.24 4.64 -2.47
CA ALA A 118 -6.96 5.43 -3.66
C ALA A 118 -7.98 6.58 -3.84
N ALA A 119 -9.23 6.38 -3.43
CA ALA A 119 -10.26 7.40 -3.55
C ALA A 119 -10.12 8.57 -2.54
N THR A 120 -9.57 8.35 -1.34
CA THR A 120 -9.58 9.38 -0.25
C THR A 120 -8.30 9.52 0.57
N GLY A 121 -7.37 8.57 0.47
CA GLY A 121 -6.15 8.50 1.26
C GLY A 121 -5.12 9.57 0.88
N ALA A 122 -4.18 9.82 1.80
CA ALA A 122 -3.12 10.80 1.60
C ALA A 122 -2.12 10.33 0.51
N ASN A 123 -1.64 9.09 0.60
CA ASN A 123 -0.77 8.48 -0.40
C ASN A 123 -1.57 7.76 -1.51
N TRP A 124 -2.55 8.47 -2.08
CA TRP A 124 -3.46 7.90 -3.08
C TRP A 124 -2.77 7.49 -4.38
N ALA A 125 -1.71 8.20 -4.78
CA ALA A 125 -1.01 7.96 -6.04
C ALA A 125 -0.36 6.57 -6.05
N TRP A 126 0.31 6.20 -4.95
CA TRP A 126 0.86 4.86 -4.79
C TRP A 126 -0.22 3.78 -4.82
N ALA A 127 -1.33 4.00 -4.12
CA ALA A 127 -2.44 3.03 -4.13
C ALA A 127 -3.05 2.87 -5.52
N LEU A 128 -3.11 3.95 -6.31
CA LEU A 128 -3.54 3.92 -7.70
C LEU A 128 -2.55 3.12 -8.57
N ASP A 129 -1.24 3.26 -8.37
CA ASP A 129 -0.23 2.46 -9.07
C ASP A 129 -0.34 0.97 -8.70
N GLU A 130 -0.58 0.63 -7.43
CA GLU A 130 -0.79 -0.77 -7.01
C GLU A 130 -2.04 -1.38 -7.66
N LEU A 131 -3.12 -0.60 -7.78
CA LEU A 131 -4.36 -0.99 -8.47
C LEU A 131 -4.16 -1.10 -9.97
N ALA A 132 -3.38 -0.22 -10.60
CA ALA A 132 -3.14 -0.25 -12.04
C ALA A 132 -2.57 -1.60 -12.52
N LEU A 133 -1.77 -2.24 -11.68
CA LEU A 133 -1.17 -3.56 -11.95
C LEU A 133 -2.13 -4.75 -11.76
N ARG A 134 -3.22 -4.57 -11.01
CA ARG A 134 -3.95 -5.70 -10.39
C ARG A 134 -5.45 -5.66 -10.53
N ASP A 135 -6.00 -4.46 -10.67
CA ASP A 135 -7.42 -4.23 -10.80
C ASP A 135 -7.88 -4.35 -12.27
N ASP A 136 -9.18 -4.57 -12.45
CA ASP A 136 -9.83 -4.54 -13.76
C ASP A 136 -10.15 -3.10 -14.19
N ASP A 137 -10.43 -2.93 -15.49
CA ASP A 137 -10.73 -1.59 -16.02
C ASP A 137 -12.01 -0.98 -15.43
N SER A 138 -12.95 -1.80 -14.93
CA SER A 138 -14.19 -1.31 -14.33
C SER A 138 -13.91 -0.66 -12.97
N GLY A 139 -13.08 -1.32 -12.15
CA GLY A 139 -12.57 -0.78 -10.89
C GLY A 139 -11.81 0.52 -11.12
N LEU A 140 -10.85 0.51 -12.05
CA LEU A 140 -10.08 1.72 -12.37
C LEU A 140 -10.96 2.87 -12.88
N ARG A 141 -11.96 2.61 -13.74
CA ARG A 141 -12.89 3.67 -14.19
C ARG A 141 -13.72 4.24 -13.04
N SER A 142 -14.06 3.44 -12.03
CA SER A 142 -14.83 3.93 -10.88
C SER A 142 -14.06 4.96 -10.04
N LEU A 143 -12.72 4.93 -10.07
CA LEU A 143 -11.85 5.83 -9.32
C LEU A 143 -11.61 7.19 -9.98
N ALA A 144 -11.98 7.35 -11.25
CA ALA A 144 -11.72 8.57 -12.01
C ALA A 144 -12.27 9.83 -11.32
N GLY A 145 -13.55 9.83 -10.93
CA GLY A 145 -14.19 10.97 -10.26
C GLY A 145 -13.46 11.36 -8.97
N PRO A 146 -13.38 10.48 -7.97
CA PRO A 146 -12.69 10.78 -6.71
C PRO A 146 -11.24 11.25 -6.89
N VAL A 147 -10.48 10.67 -7.83
CA VAL A 147 -9.09 11.08 -8.06
C VAL A 147 -9.02 12.43 -8.76
N LEU A 148 -9.82 12.67 -9.81
CA LEU A 148 -9.81 13.92 -10.56
C LEU A 148 -10.37 15.10 -9.75
N ASP A 149 -11.31 14.86 -8.84
CA ASP A 149 -11.88 15.89 -7.94
C ASP A 149 -10.82 16.55 -7.03
N ARG A 150 -9.61 15.97 -6.94
CA ARG A 150 -8.45 16.56 -6.22
C ARG A 150 -7.84 17.75 -6.95
N PHE A 151 -8.10 17.89 -8.25
CA PHE A 151 -7.49 18.88 -9.11
C PHE A 151 -8.55 19.88 -9.57
N PRO A 152 -8.66 21.06 -8.94
CA PRO A 152 -9.64 22.07 -9.34
C PRO A 152 -9.39 22.54 -10.77
N ALA A 153 -10.46 22.76 -11.55
CA ALA A 153 -10.41 23.29 -12.92
C ALA A 153 -9.87 24.73 -12.99
N THR A 154 -8.57 24.87 -12.77
CA THR A 154 -7.78 26.08 -12.67
C THR A 154 -6.39 25.80 -13.24
N PRO A 155 -5.64 26.81 -13.70
CA PRO A 155 -4.29 26.57 -14.23
C PRO A 155 -3.34 25.86 -13.25
N GLN A 156 -3.52 26.07 -11.95
CA GLN A 156 -2.75 25.39 -10.91
C GLN A 156 -3.15 23.91 -10.79
N GLY A 157 -4.45 23.62 -10.70
CA GLY A 157 -4.94 22.24 -10.64
C GLY A 157 -4.61 21.45 -11.91
N ASP A 158 -4.65 22.09 -13.09
CA ASP A 158 -4.22 21.47 -14.35
C ASP A 158 -2.72 21.11 -14.31
N ALA A 159 -1.88 21.98 -13.74
CA ALA A 159 -0.45 21.73 -13.58
C ALA A 159 -0.17 20.61 -12.58
N GLU A 160 -0.90 20.56 -11.47
CA GLU A 160 -0.82 19.49 -10.47
C GLU A 160 -1.28 18.14 -11.03
N LEU A 161 -2.38 18.11 -11.79
CA LEU A 161 -2.83 16.92 -12.50
C LEU A 161 -1.78 16.44 -13.50
N ALA A 162 -1.21 17.36 -14.29
CA ALA A 162 -0.16 17.03 -15.25
C ALA A 162 1.13 16.52 -14.56
N ALA A 163 1.44 16.98 -13.35
CA ALA A 163 2.53 16.43 -12.54
C ALA A 163 2.21 15.00 -12.08
N ALA A 164 1.02 14.78 -11.50
CA ALA A 164 0.59 13.46 -11.05
C ALA A 164 0.59 12.41 -12.19
N VAL A 165 0.11 12.77 -13.38
CA VAL A 165 0.14 11.90 -14.56
C VAL A 165 1.57 11.59 -15.02
N ARG A 166 2.48 12.56 -14.94
CA ARG A 166 3.88 12.42 -15.37
C ARG A 166 4.68 11.55 -14.40
N ASP A 167 4.42 11.70 -13.11
CA ASP A 167 5.17 11.04 -12.04
C ASP A 167 4.59 9.65 -11.69
N ALA A 168 3.39 9.32 -12.17
CA ALA A 168 2.79 8.01 -12.01
C ALA A 168 3.68 6.90 -12.59
N PHE A 169 3.92 5.86 -11.81
CA PHE A 169 4.66 4.70 -12.28
C PHE A 169 3.84 3.90 -13.29
N GLU A 170 2.52 3.81 -13.09
CA GLU A 170 1.64 3.03 -13.95
C GLU A 170 0.68 3.93 -14.75
N PRO A 171 0.87 4.05 -16.07
CA PRO A 171 0.08 4.99 -16.89
C PRO A 171 -1.34 4.48 -17.20
N ARG A 172 -1.68 3.23 -16.83
CA ARG A 172 -2.93 2.57 -17.26
C ARG A 172 -4.20 3.32 -16.81
N PRO A 173 -4.37 3.74 -15.54
CA PRO A 173 -5.58 4.44 -15.11
C PRO A 173 -5.78 5.74 -15.87
N TRP A 174 -4.72 6.52 -16.03
CA TRP A 174 -4.74 7.81 -16.73
C TRP A 174 -5.14 7.66 -18.20
N ARG A 175 -4.62 6.64 -18.89
CA ARG A 175 -5.03 6.33 -20.27
C ARG A 175 -6.49 5.91 -20.36
N LEU A 176 -6.96 5.10 -19.41
CA LEU A 176 -8.37 4.70 -19.36
C LEU A 176 -9.31 5.89 -19.14
N TRP A 177 -8.87 6.88 -18.36
CA TRP A 177 -9.69 8.06 -18.06
C TRP A 177 -9.66 9.10 -19.18
N ALA A 178 -8.54 9.25 -19.88
CA ALA A 178 -8.45 10.14 -21.05
C ALA A 178 -9.41 9.75 -22.18
N ASP A 179 -9.75 8.45 -22.29
CA ASP A 179 -10.71 7.93 -23.28
C ASP A 179 -12.13 7.71 -22.69
N ASP A 180 -12.40 8.20 -21.47
CA ASP A 180 -13.67 7.95 -20.80
C ASP A 180 -14.81 8.80 -21.39
N PRO A 181 -15.98 8.21 -21.69
CA PRO A 181 -17.09 8.95 -22.32
C PRO A 181 -17.79 9.93 -21.37
N ARG A 182 -17.53 9.90 -20.06
CA ARG A 182 -18.13 10.82 -19.10
C ARG A 182 -17.46 12.19 -19.23
N PRO A 183 -18.20 13.28 -19.53
CA PRO A 183 -17.61 14.62 -19.72
C PRO A 183 -16.90 15.21 -18.50
N SER A 184 -17.12 14.65 -17.31
CA SER A 184 -16.42 15.03 -16.09
C SER A 184 -15.10 14.29 -15.89
N VAL A 185 -14.72 13.40 -16.81
CA VAL A 185 -13.54 12.54 -16.74
C VAL A 185 -12.67 12.66 -17.99
N GLY A 186 -13.26 12.50 -19.18
CA GLY A 186 -12.58 12.54 -20.48
C GLY A 186 -13.11 13.62 -21.41
#